data_AF-A0A161H5E8-F1
#
_entry.id   AF-A0A161H5E8-F1
#
_cell.length_a   1.000
_cell.length_b   1.000
_cell.length_c   1.000
_cell.angle_alpha   90.00
_cell.angle_beta   90.00
_cell.angle_gamma   90.00
#
_symmetry.space_group_name_H-M   'P 1'
#
loop_
_entity.id
_entity.type
_entity.pdbx_description
1 polymer ?
#
loop_
_entity_poly.entity_id
_entity_poly.type
_entity_poly.pdbx_seq_one_letter_code
_entity_poly.pdbx_strand_id
1 'polypeptide(L)'
;MVRPSGGRIASGEKTLEVRRWHPDLDPAEDLLIVENKRFLHAEGDEDADGIAVAIVRVKVVRPFVLADMEAACASYFEEGWLAWELSHVRPVAHPAIVRAARGIYEVDFLLPGKY
;
A
#
# COMPACT_ATOMS: atom_id res chain seq x y z
N MET A 1 10.45 12.41 -0.04
CA MET A 1 10.25 11.46 -1.17
C MET A 1 9.15 10.50 -0.75
N VAL A 2 8.22 10.13 -1.65
CA VAL A 2 7.10 9.22 -1.30
C VAL A 2 7.54 7.76 -1.37
N ARG A 3 8.33 7.43 -2.39
CA ARG A 3 9.09 6.18 -2.48
C ARG A 3 10.18 6.16 -1.40
N PRO A 4 10.54 5.00 -0.84
CA PRO A 4 10.27 3.64 -1.34
C PRO A 4 9.24 2.84 -0.51
N SER A 5 8.17 3.46 -0.01
CA SER A 5 7.23 2.78 0.91
C SER A 5 6.60 1.50 0.32
N GLY A 6 6.21 1.52 -0.96
CA GLY A 6 5.66 0.34 -1.63
C GLY A 6 6.74 -0.74 -1.84
N GLY A 7 7.96 -0.33 -2.18
CA GLY A 7 9.10 -1.24 -2.26
C GLY A 7 9.43 -1.93 -0.92
N ARG A 8 9.30 -1.21 0.20
CA ARG A 8 9.46 -1.77 1.54
C ARG A 8 8.37 -2.78 1.91
N ILE A 9 7.15 -2.58 1.43
CA ILE A 9 6.09 -3.57 1.57
C ILE A 9 6.46 -4.82 0.77
N ALA A 10 6.89 -4.65 -0.49
CA ALA A 10 7.30 -5.76 -1.34
C ALA A 10 8.48 -6.57 -0.75
N SER A 11 9.43 -5.94 -0.07
CA SER A 11 10.55 -6.64 0.59
C SER A 11 10.19 -7.27 1.95
N GLY A 12 9.03 -6.94 2.51
CA GLY A 12 8.64 -7.35 3.86
C GLY A 12 9.23 -6.48 4.99
N GLU A 13 9.99 -5.43 4.67
CA GLU A 13 10.50 -4.46 5.66
C GLU A 13 9.36 -3.68 6.31
N LYS A 14 8.37 -3.26 5.50
CA LYS A 14 7.16 -2.59 5.97
C LYS A 14 5.99 -3.56 5.98
N THR A 15 5.46 -3.85 7.17
CA THR A 15 4.37 -4.82 7.36
C THR A 15 3.05 -4.15 7.76
N LEU A 16 3.10 -2.87 8.15
CA LEU A 16 1.92 -2.09 8.53
C LEU A 16 1.76 -0.89 7.59
N GLU A 17 0.57 -0.69 7.05
CA GLU A 17 0.19 0.56 6.38
C GLU A 17 -0.60 1.45 7.35
N VAL A 18 -0.26 2.74 7.42
CA VAL A 18 -0.88 3.65 8.40
C VAL A 18 -1.86 4.58 7.68
N ARG A 19 -3.13 4.56 8.10
CA ARG A 19 -4.22 5.33 7.50
C ARG A 19 -5.08 5.97 8.58
N ARG A 20 -5.81 7.02 8.19
CA ARG A 20 -6.77 7.73 9.06
C ARG A 20 -8.21 7.23 8.92
N TRP A 21 -8.40 6.13 8.20
CA TRP A 21 -9.71 5.61 7.82
C TRP A 21 -9.67 4.08 7.72
N HIS A 22 -10.86 3.45 7.84
CA HIS A 22 -11.03 2.01 7.69
C HIS A 22 -11.31 1.67 6.23
N PRO A 23 -10.67 0.63 5.66
CA PRO A 23 -11.03 0.14 4.34
C PRO A 23 -12.42 -0.49 4.37
N ASP A 24 -13.14 -0.34 3.26
CA ASP A 24 -14.32 -1.15 2.96
C ASP A 24 -13.88 -2.27 2.02
N LEU A 25 -13.29 -3.33 2.61
CA LEU A 25 -12.69 -4.46 1.91
C LEU A 25 -13.02 -5.77 2.62
N ASP A 26 -13.16 -6.85 1.86
CA ASP A 26 -13.17 -8.19 2.45
C ASP A 26 -11.73 -8.61 2.85
N PRO A 27 -11.51 -9.28 3.99
CA PRO A 27 -10.17 -9.74 4.39
C PRO A 27 -9.48 -10.69 3.39
N ALA A 28 -10.24 -11.33 2.49
CA ALA A 28 -9.73 -12.17 1.43
C ALA A 28 -9.41 -11.41 0.12
N GLU A 29 -9.77 -10.13 0.04
CA GLU A 29 -9.59 -9.31 -1.16
C GLU A 29 -8.12 -8.94 -1.39
N ASP A 30 -7.68 -9.09 -2.62
CA ASP A 30 -6.32 -8.78 -3.04
C ASP A 30 -6.22 -7.29 -3.44
N LEU A 31 -5.27 -6.57 -2.87
CA LEU A 31 -4.95 -5.20 -3.22
C LEU A 31 -3.62 -5.12 -3.98
N LEU A 32 -3.61 -4.36 -5.07
CA LEU A 32 -2.38 -3.98 -5.75
C LEU A 32 -1.76 -2.74 -5.10
N ILE A 33 -0.53 -2.84 -4.63
CA ILE A 33 0.26 -1.71 -4.18
C ILE A 33 0.91 -1.06 -5.40
N VAL A 34 0.47 0.17 -5.69
CA VAL A 34 1.05 1.03 -6.73
C VAL A 34 1.83 2.15 -6.05
N GLU A 35 3.12 2.21 -6.32
CA GLU A 35 4.00 3.21 -5.74
C GLU A 35 4.06 4.46 -6.64
N ASN A 36 3.73 5.63 -6.10
CA ASN A 36 3.80 6.94 -6.76
C ASN A 36 5.19 7.58 -6.59
N LYS A 37 5.65 8.34 -7.60
CA LYS A 37 6.90 9.12 -7.57
C LYS A 37 6.72 10.48 -6.88
N ARG A 38 5.52 11.05 -6.96
CA ARG A 38 5.14 12.36 -6.41
C ARG A 38 4.05 12.27 -5.36
N PHE A 39 3.95 13.25 -4.46
CA PHE A 39 2.82 13.33 -3.53
C PHE A 39 1.50 13.59 -4.27
N LEU A 40 0.42 12.98 -3.78
CA LEU A 40 -0.96 13.14 -4.28
C LEU A 40 -1.80 13.79 -3.16
N HIS A 41 -2.05 15.09 -3.26
CA HIS A 41 -2.59 15.90 -2.17
C HIS A 41 -4.10 16.15 -2.28
N ALA A 42 -4.61 16.31 -3.49
CA ALA A 42 -6.01 16.61 -3.76
C ALA A 42 -6.75 15.38 -4.28
N GLU A 43 -8.07 15.34 -4.10
CA GLU A 43 -8.90 14.35 -4.80
C GLU A 43 -8.75 14.51 -6.32
N GLY A 44 -8.60 13.39 -7.02
CA GLY A 44 -8.28 13.36 -8.45
C GLY A 44 -6.79 13.55 -8.80
N ASP A 45 -5.89 13.73 -7.81
CA ASP A 45 -4.46 13.66 -8.09
C ASP A 45 -4.04 12.24 -8.50
N GLU A 46 -3.29 12.15 -9.60
CA GLU A 46 -2.80 10.90 -10.16
C GLU A 46 -1.34 10.97 -10.58
N ASP A 47 -0.62 9.86 -10.48
CA ASP A 47 0.69 9.67 -11.10
C ASP A 47 0.60 8.58 -12.17
N ALA A 48 0.65 9.01 -13.43
CA ALA A 48 0.59 8.10 -14.58
C ALA A 48 1.82 7.17 -14.66
N ASP A 49 2.94 7.55 -14.04
CA ASP A 49 4.18 6.76 -13.99
C ASP A 49 4.32 5.97 -12.68
N GLY A 50 3.20 5.70 -12.00
CA GLY A 50 3.12 4.80 -10.86
C GLY A 50 3.61 3.39 -11.23
N ILE A 51 4.13 2.66 -10.25
CA ILE A 51 4.71 1.34 -10.48
C ILE A 51 4.03 0.33 -9.55
N ALA A 52 3.47 -0.72 -10.12
CA ALA A 52 2.97 -1.86 -9.35
C ALA A 52 4.15 -2.63 -8.73
N VAL A 53 4.13 -2.82 -7.41
CA VAL A 53 5.26 -3.40 -6.65
C VAL A 53 4.91 -4.64 -5.85
N ALA A 54 3.67 -4.77 -5.38
CA ALA A 54 3.23 -5.94 -4.62
C ALA A 54 1.72 -6.12 -4.71
N ILE A 55 1.26 -7.34 -4.45
CA ILE A 55 -0.12 -7.65 -4.13
C ILE A 55 -0.17 -8.06 -2.67
N VAL A 56 -1.12 -7.53 -1.91
CA VAL A 56 -1.27 -7.78 -0.47
C VAL A 56 -2.73 -8.02 -0.12
N ARG A 57 -2.98 -8.39 1.13
CA ARG A 57 -4.31 -8.35 1.77
C ARG A 57 -4.24 -7.57 3.07
N VAL A 58 -5.34 -6.93 3.45
CA VAL A 58 -5.49 -6.34 4.78
C VAL A 58 -6.03 -7.40 5.73
N LYS A 59 -5.19 -7.87 6.66
CA LYS A 59 -5.56 -8.92 7.61
C LYS A 59 -6.42 -8.40 8.75
N VAL A 60 -6.00 -7.28 9.34
CA VAL A 60 -6.71 -6.63 10.44
C VAL A 60 -6.43 -5.14 10.40
N VAL A 61 -7.41 -4.37 10.88
CA VAL A 61 -7.28 -2.93 11.09
C VAL A 61 -7.44 -2.68 12.59
N ARG A 62 -6.46 -2.02 13.18
CA ARG A 62 -6.44 -1.73 14.63
C ARG A 62 -5.83 -0.35 14.88
N PRO A 63 -5.96 0.20 16.10
CA PRO A 63 -5.26 1.42 16.45
C PRO A 63 -3.76 1.31 16.17
N PHE A 64 -3.20 2.33 15.53
CA PHE A 64 -1.76 2.52 15.40
C PHE A 64 -1.20 2.97 16.75
N VAL A 65 -0.17 2.29 17.25
CA VAL A 65 0.48 2.61 18.52
C VAL A 65 1.97 2.89 18.31
N LEU A 66 2.64 3.55 19.26
CA LEU A 66 4.08 3.88 19.14
C LEU A 66 4.98 2.68 18.85
N ALA A 67 4.63 1.49 19.37
CA ALA A 67 5.38 0.26 19.12
C ALA A 67 5.33 -0.20 17.65
N ASP A 68 4.36 0.27 16.86
CA ASP A 68 4.20 -0.08 15.45
C ASP A 68 5.10 0.74 14.51
N MET A 69 5.75 1.79 15.03
CA MET A 69 6.51 2.76 14.23
C MET A 69 7.56 2.10 13.33
N GLU A 70 8.29 1.13 13.86
CA GLU A 70 9.32 0.38 13.13
C GLU A 70 8.69 -0.48 12.02
N ALA A 71 7.66 -1.27 12.35
CA ALA A 71 6.96 -2.14 11.41
C ALA A 71 6.21 -1.36 10.31
N ALA A 72 5.82 -0.12 10.59
CA ALA A 72 5.24 0.81 9.63
C ALA A 72 6.30 1.58 8.82
N CYS A 73 7.58 1.50 9.19
CA CYS A 73 8.64 2.39 8.72
C CYS A 73 8.23 3.87 8.79
N ALA A 74 7.50 4.24 9.83
CA ALA A 74 6.90 5.56 9.99
C ALA A 74 7.91 6.53 10.62
N SER A 75 7.90 7.78 10.19
CA SER A 75 8.70 8.86 10.78
C SER A 75 7.92 9.73 11.76
N TYR A 76 6.61 9.50 11.89
CA TYR A 76 5.72 10.27 12.75
C TYR A 76 4.59 9.39 13.31
N PHE A 77 4.16 9.72 14.53
CA PHE A 77 3.07 9.07 15.25
C PHE A 77 2.00 10.08 15.64
N GLU A 78 0.74 9.70 15.50
CA GLU A 78 -0.42 10.47 15.96
C GLU A 78 -1.50 9.50 16.45
N GLU A 79 -2.08 9.80 17.61
CA GLU A 79 -3.17 9.01 18.18
C GLU A 79 -4.44 9.10 17.32
N GLY A 80 -5.21 8.02 17.27
CA GLY A 80 -6.43 7.91 16.46
C GLY A 80 -6.19 7.45 15.02
N TRP A 81 -4.93 7.32 14.58
CA TRP A 81 -4.61 6.68 13.30
C TRP A 81 -4.70 5.15 13.42
N LEU A 82 -4.80 4.49 12.29
CA LEU A 82 -5.03 3.05 12.19
C LEU A 82 -3.84 2.37 11.51
N ALA A 83 -3.44 1.23 12.05
CA ALA A 83 -2.52 0.30 11.44
C ALA A 83 -3.33 -0.77 10.69
N TRP A 84 -3.09 -0.85 9.38
CA TRP A 84 -3.57 -1.91 8.52
C TRP A 84 -2.47 -2.97 8.44
N GLU A 85 -2.69 -4.12 9.07
CA GLU A 85 -1.73 -5.23 9.00
C GLU A 85 -1.78 -5.89 7.63
N LEU A 86 -0.65 -5.84 6.91
CA LEU A 86 -0.55 -6.41 5.58
C LEU A 86 -0.17 -7.89 5.69
N SER A 87 -0.82 -8.71 4.87
CA SER A 87 -0.54 -10.15 4.78
C SER A 87 -0.52 -10.63 3.34
N HIS A 88 -0.10 -11.88 3.14
CA HIS A 88 -0.05 -12.52 1.81
C HIS A 88 0.71 -11.67 0.78
N VAL A 89 1.77 -11.00 1.21
CA VAL A 89 2.59 -10.13 0.36
C VAL A 89 3.19 -10.98 -0.77
N ARG A 90 2.85 -10.61 -2.00
CA ARG A 90 3.36 -11.20 -3.23
C ARG A 90 4.04 -10.09 -4.04
N PRO A 91 5.37 -10.02 -4.04
CA PRO A 91 6.10 -9.03 -4.84
C PRO A 91 5.79 -9.20 -6.33
N VAL A 92 5.59 -8.09 -7.03
CA VAL A 92 5.44 -8.09 -8.49
C VAL A 92 6.82 -8.22 -9.11
N ALA A 93 7.10 -9.37 -9.74
CA ALA A 93 8.44 -9.69 -10.27
C ALA A 93 8.91 -8.74 -11.38
N HIS A 94 7.99 -8.27 -12.22
CA HIS A 94 8.28 -7.34 -13.31
C HIS A 94 7.55 -6.02 -13.04
N PRO A 95 8.27 -4.94 -12.67
CA PRO A 95 7.66 -3.63 -12.47
C PRO A 95 6.84 -3.23 -13.69
N ALA A 96 5.57 -2.94 -13.48
CA ALA A 96 4.65 -2.54 -14.52
C ALA A 96 4.11 -1.14 -14.19
N ILE A 97 4.02 -0.30 -15.23
CA ILE A 97 3.48 1.05 -15.10
C ILE A 97 1.97 0.94 -14.90
N VAL A 98 1.50 1.50 -13.80
CA VAL A 98 0.09 1.52 -13.41
C VAL A 98 -0.20 2.90 -12.81
N ARG A 99 -1.36 3.48 -13.16
CA ARG A 99 -1.84 4.74 -12.58
C ARG A 99 -1.86 4.63 -11.04
N ALA A 100 -1.09 5.48 -10.36
CA ALA A 100 -1.22 5.67 -8.93
C ALA A 100 -2.25 6.77 -8.64
N ALA A 101 -3.21 6.52 -7.77
CA ALA A 101 -4.22 7.49 -7.34
C ALA A 101 -4.43 7.42 -5.82
N ARG A 102 -5.25 8.32 -5.29
CA ARG A 102 -5.61 8.32 -3.85
C ARG A 102 -6.66 7.26 -3.54
N GLY A 103 -6.65 6.79 -2.30
CA GLY A 103 -7.62 5.82 -1.79
C GLY A 103 -7.42 4.42 -2.36
N ILE A 104 -8.49 3.64 -2.35
CA ILE A 104 -8.59 2.35 -3.04
C ILE A 104 -9.40 2.58 -4.30
N TYR A 105 -8.96 2.01 -5.41
CA TYR A 105 -9.57 2.18 -6.72
C TYR A 105 -9.25 0.98 -7.61
N GLU A 106 -10.09 0.76 -8.60
CA GLU A 106 -9.89 -0.31 -9.58
C GLU A 106 -8.86 0.09 -10.65
N VAL A 107 -8.09 -0.89 -11.09
CA VAL A 107 -7.14 -0.79 -12.20
C VAL A 107 -7.09 -2.09 -12.97
N ASP A 108 -6.94 -1.98 -14.29
CA ASP A 108 -6.59 -3.13 -15.12
C ASP A 108 -5.12 -3.50 -14.88
N PHE A 109 -4.89 -4.65 -14.25
CA PHE A 109 -3.55 -5.17 -14.02
C PHE A 109 -3.45 -6.63 -14.44
N LEU A 110 -2.73 -6.87 -15.52
CA LEU A 110 -2.43 -8.22 -15.99
C LEU A 110 -1.31 -8.80 -15.13
N LEU A 111 -1.65 -9.81 -14.32
CA LEU A 111 -0.66 -10.57 -13.59
C LEU A 111 0.25 -11.31 -14.58
N PRO A 112 1.58 -11.07 -14.58
CA PRO A 112 2.48 -11.85 -15.42
C PRO A 112 2.50 -13.29 -14.91
N GLY A 113 1.80 -14.20 -15.61
CA GLY A 113 1.97 -15.64 -15.51
C GLY A 113 0.97 -16.39 -14.64
N LYS A 114 -0.19 -16.73 -15.21
CA LYS A 114 -0.73 -18.10 -15.13
C LYS A 114 -0.85 -18.60 -16.57
N TYR A 115 0.16 -19.30 -17.05
CA TYR A 115 0.06 -20.21 -18.20
C TYR A 115 0.15 -21.63 -17.68
#